data_AF-A0A8H5K3V3-F1
#
_entry.id   AF-A0A8H5K3V3-F1
#
_cell.length_a   1.000
_cell.length_b   1.000
_cell.length_c   1.000
_cell.angle_alpha   90.00
_cell.angle_beta   90.00
_cell.angle_gamma   90.00
#
_symmetry.space_group_name_H-M   'P 1'
#
loop_
_entity.id
_entity.type
_entity.pdbx_description
1 polymer ?
#
loop_
_entity_poly.entity_id
_entity_poly.type
_entity_poly.pdbx_seq_one_letter_code
_entity_poly.pdbx_strand_id
1 'polypeptide(L)'
;MFASHLETDRGPSAGQWVAVALGPDYLHGLSLQEIDTVIRQSQQLLNATPAKHVDRASRLEKLGIAFHTKYQQTSGSDDLEAALEKYFEHGLASTLREHVDWPVRAHNLASTCYDRFQMTGEKQDLATCFQCYLQALDATPNGHPARAHRPDVLGGIYVEKYELDGGVADLRAATQCFQDMVNATTLEQPQRASRLQKLGVAYHKQHQRLGHMKHLQMSLDCFQEALDLTPKDHPARGYRMCQLGVVRCKKFKGNGNIDDLSAAIRLLETSIQTTPESHPDYVY
;
A
#
# COMPACT_ATOMS: atom_id res chain seq x y z
N MET A 1 -31.64 6.39 61.67
CA MET A 1 -30.68 7.38 61.14
C MET A 1 -29.66 6.64 60.31
N PHE A 2 -29.66 6.93 59.01
CA PHE A 2 -28.77 6.39 57.98
C PHE A 2 -27.43 7.14 57.97
N ALA A 3 -26.32 6.41 57.74
CA ALA A 3 -25.11 6.77 56.98
C ALA A 3 -24.08 5.64 57.25
N SER A 4 -23.73 4.69 56.38
CA SER A 4 -23.19 4.71 55.01
C SER A 4 -21.81 5.37 54.87
N HIS A 5 -20.75 4.55 54.83
CA HIS A 5 -19.58 4.75 53.96
C HIS A 5 -18.90 3.40 53.69
N LEU A 6 -19.42 2.71 52.68
CA LEU A 6 -18.67 1.79 51.83
C LEU A 6 -18.28 2.61 50.60
N GLU A 7 -17.02 3.04 50.50
CA GLU A 7 -16.46 3.53 49.23
C GLU A 7 -15.40 2.55 48.74
N THR A 8 -15.93 1.73 47.84
CA THR A 8 -15.34 0.99 46.74
C THR A 8 -13.98 1.44 46.22
N ASP A 9 -13.08 0.47 46.26
CA ASP A 9 -12.11 0.13 45.21
C ASP A 9 -12.61 0.53 43.81
N ARG A 10 -12.04 1.60 43.26
CA ARG A 10 -12.19 1.99 41.85
C ARG A 10 -10.86 1.79 41.17
N GLY A 11 -10.69 0.60 40.60
CA GLY A 11 -9.69 0.36 39.57
C GLY A 11 -9.80 1.39 38.42
N PRO A 12 -8.71 1.58 37.65
CA PRO A 12 -8.68 2.54 36.56
C PRO A 12 -9.85 2.31 35.60
N SER A 13 -10.59 3.39 35.30
CA SER A 13 -11.81 3.35 34.52
C SER A 13 -11.55 2.85 33.10
N ALA A 14 -12.54 2.15 32.53
CA ALA A 14 -12.50 1.56 31.20
C ALA A 14 -12.11 2.52 30.05
N GLY A 15 -12.04 3.84 30.29
CA GLY A 15 -11.54 4.84 29.34
C GLY A 15 -10.01 4.90 29.18
N GLN A 16 -9.22 4.36 30.12
CA GLN A 16 -7.75 4.36 30.01
C GLN A 16 -7.21 3.24 29.10
N TRP A 17 -7.98 2.16 28.89
CA TRP A 17 -7.61 1.09 27.95
C TRP A 17 -8.07 1.37 26.51
N VAL A 18 -9.09 2.21 26.32
CA VAL A 18 -9.60 2.59 24.98
C VAL A 18 -8.58 3.46 24.21
N ALA A 19 -7.69 4.16 24.91
CA ALA A 19 -6.69 5.01 24.27
C ALA A 19 -5.46 4.26 23.72
N VAL A 20 -5.27 2.98 24.10
CA VAL A 20 -4.06 2.17 23.84
C VAL A 20 -4.29 1.11 22.73
N ALA A 21 -5.52 0.93 22.25
CA ALA A 21 -5.87 -0.16 21.33
C ALA A 21 -6.51 0.28 19.99
N LEU A 22 -6.21 1.48 19.50
CA LEU A 22 -6.78 1.97 18.23
C LEU A 22 -5.74 1.85 17.12
N GLY A 23 -5.92 0.85 16.26
CA GLY A 23 -5.17 0.72 15.01
C GLY A 23 -5.48 1.85 14.02
N PRO A 24 -4.70 1.97 12.94
CA PRO A 24 -4.87 3.00 11.90
C PRO A 24 -6.30 3.08 11.33
N ASP A 25 -7.06 1.98 11.32
CA ASP A 25 -8.44 1.91 10.83
C ASP A 25 -9.45 2.76 11.61
N TYR A 26 -9.20 3.06 12.90
CA TYR A 26 -10.13 3.89 13.69
C TYR A 26 -10.07 5.37 13.32
N LEU A 27 -8.88 5.88 12.99
CA LEU A 27 -8.68 7.31 12.72
C LEU A 27 -9.16 7.70 11.33
N HIS A 28 -9.19 6.75 10.37
CA HIS A 28 -9.70 7.00 9.01
C HIS A 28 -11.19 7.37 8.95
N GLY A 29 -11.99 6.95 9.94
CA GLY A 29 -13.41 7.29 10.04
C GLY A 29 -13.70 8.60 10.78
N LEU A 30 -12.68 9.27 11.32
CA LEU A 30 -12.84 10.50 12.07
C LEU A 30 -12.89 11.73 11.16
N SER A 31 -13.67 12.72 11.60
CA SER A 31 -13.64 14.07 11.05
C SER A 31 -12.31 14.78 11.35
N LEU A 32 -11.95 15.78 10.54
CA LEU A 32 -10.75 16.59 10.77
C LEU A 32 -10.69 17.20 12.18
N GLN A 33 -11.84 17.61 12.73
CA GLN A 33 -11.92 18.18 14.08
C GLN A 33 -11.62 17.15 15.17
N GLU A 34 -12.04 15.91 14.99
CA GLU A 34 -11.72 14.81 15.89
C GLU A 34 -10.24 14.45 15.81
N ILE A 35 -9.67 14.43 14.60
CA ILE A 35 -8.23 14.20 14.38
C ILE A 35 -7.40 15.30 15.06
N ASP A 36 -7.75 16.58 14.88
CA ASP A 36 -7.09 17.71 15.56
C ASP A 36 -7.18 17.62 17.10
N THR A 37 -8.28 17.07 17.60
CA THR A 37 -8.45 16.81 19.04
C THR A 37 -7.52 15.71 19.52
N VAL A 38 -7.41 14.61 18.77
CA VAL A 38 -6.48 13.51 19.07
C VAL A 38 -5.03 14.00 19.05
N ILE A 39 -4.64 14.79 18.06
CA ILE A 39 -3.29 15.38 17.95
C ILE A 39 -3.00 16.22 19.21
N ARG A 40 -3.89 17.14 19.56
CA ARG A 40 -3.71 18.03 20.71
C ARG A 40 -3.57 17.27 22.03
N GLN A 41 -4.46 16.31 22.29
CA GLN A 41 -4.44 15.52 23.52
C GLN A 41 -3.19 14.63 23.60
N SER A 42 -2.83 13.98 22.49
CA SER A 42 -1.66 13.10 22.44
C SER A 42 -0.36 13.90 22.59
N GLN A 43 -0.29 15.13 22.07
CA GLN A 43 0.85 16.02 22.23
C GLN A 43 1.02 16.49 23.68
N GLN A 44 -0.07 16.86 24.35
CA GLN A 44 -0.03 17.22 25.77
C GLN A 44 0.49 16.06 26.63
N LEU A 45 -0.01 14.86 26.36
CA LEU A 45 0.42 13.65 27.04
C LEU A 45 1.90 13.32 26.78
N LEU A 46 2.37 13.49 25.54
CA LEU A 46 3.76 13.27 25.18
C LEU A 46 4.68 14.26 25.92
N ASN A 47 4.29 15.54 26.00
CA ASN A 47 5.05 16.58 26.69
C ASN A 47 5.15 16.32 28.21
N ALA A 48 4.10 15.71 28.80
CA ALA A 48 4.09 15.32 30.20
C ALA A 48 4.84 14.00 30.49
N THR A 49 5.24 13.27 29.45
CA THR A 49 5.86 11.94 29.58
C THR A 49 7.38 12.03 29.44
N PRO A 50 8.17 11.67 30.48
CA PRO A 50 9.63 11.71 30.42
C PRO A 50 10.22 10.92 29.26
N ALA A 51 11.37 11.35 28.75
CA ALA A 51 12.03 10.75 27.57
C ALA A 51 12.26 9.23 27.67
N LYS A 52 12.49 8.71 28.88
CA LYS A 52 12.79 7.29 29.15
C LYS A 52 11.56 6.48 29.59
N HIS A 53 10.38 7.10 29.62
CA HIS A 53 9.17 6.42 30.08
C HIS A 53 8.67 5.42 29.03
N VAL A 54 8.21 4.25 29.47
CA VAL A 54 7.76 3.15 28.59
C VAL A 54 6.63 3.56 27.64
N ASP A 55 5.68 4.37 28.12
CA ASP A 55 4.57 4.89 27.31
C ASP A 55 4.96 5.98 26.30
N ARG A 56 6.19 6.50 26.33
CA ARG A 56 6.58 7.56 25.39
C ARG A 56 6.49 7.07 23.94
N ALA A 57 6.88 5.82 23.73
CA ALA A 57 6.81 5.13 22.45
C ALA A 57 5.37 5.11 21.91
N SER A 58 4.41 4.54 22.64
CA SER A 58 3.02 4.46 22.18
C SER A 58 2.38 5.85 21.93
N ARG A 59 2.78 6.88 22.68
CA ARG A 59 2.32 8.27 22.47
C ARG A 59 2.87 8.89 21.19
N LEU A 60 4.15 8.69 20.89
CA LEU A 60 4.76 9.12 19.62
C LEU A 60 4.11 8.40 18.43
N GLU A 61 3.88 7.09 18.55
CA GLU A 61 3.19 6.29 17.53
C GLU A 61 1.79 6.83 17.24
N LYS A 62 1.00 7.09 18.29
CA LYS A 62 -0.34 7.65 18.15
C LYS A 62 -0.37 9.02 17.47
N LEU A 63 0.60 9.89 17.78
CA LEU A 63 0.75 11.18 17.11
C LEU A 63 1.12 11.02 15.64
N GLY A 64 2.08 10.15 15.34
CA GLY A 64 2.49 9.87 13.96
C GLY A 64 1.31 9.42 13.09
N ILE A 65 0.49 8.51 13.60
CA ILE A 65 -0.69 8.03 12.87
C ILE A 65 -1.70 9.16 12.67
N ALA A 66 -2.01 9.94 13.72
CA ALA A 66 -2.98 11.03 13.62
C ALA A 66 -2.57 12.11 12.61
N PHE A 67 -1.29 12.49 12.59
CA PHE A 67 -0.74 13.42 11.59
C PHE A 67 -0.79 12.84 10.17
N HIS A 68 -0.42 11.57 9.99
CA HIS A 68 -0.46 10.92 8.69
C HIS A 68 -1.90 10.77 8.15
N THR A 69 -2.86 10.41 9.00
CA THR A 69 -4.28 10.39 8.64
C THR A 69 -4.79 11.76 8.25
N LYS A 70 -4.38 12.81 8.98
CA LYS A 70 -4.74 14.19 8.62
C LYS A 70 -4.20 14.57 7.25
N TYR A 71 -2.92 14.27 6.99
CA TYR A 71 -2.31 14.45 5.67
C TYR A 71 -3.12 13.73 4.58
N GLN A 72 -3.54 12.48 4.79
CA GLN A 72 -4.33 11.75 3.79
C GLN A 72 -5.67 12.42 3.49
N GLN A 73 -6.25 13.16 4.43
CA GLN A 73 -7.49 13.92 4.23
C GLN A 73 -7.28 15.32 3.63
N THR A 74 -6.15 15.97 3.90
CA THR A 74 -5.92 17.39 3.54
C THR A 74 -4.87 17.61 2.47
N SER A 75 -4.03 16.60 2.21
CA SER A 75 -2.78 16.70 1.44
C SER A 75 -1.80 17.77 1.95
N GLY A 76 -1.87 18.12 3.25
CA GLY A 76 -0.98 19.11 3.87
C GLY A 76 0.42 18.57 4.16
N SER A 77 1.45 19.10 3.50
CA SER A 77 2.85 18.67 3.66
C SER A 77 3.36 18.76 5.10
N ASP A 78 2.91 19.75 5.87
CA ASP A 78 3.36 19.95 7.25
C ASP A 78 2.90 18.81 8.17
N ASP A 79 1.70 18.27 7.93
CA ASP A 79 1.18 17.13 8.69
C ASP A 79 1.99 15.86 8.34
N LEU A 80 2.40 15.70 7.07
CA LEU A 80 3.24 14.58 6.65
C LEU A 80 4.64 14.63 7.29
N GLU A 81 5.27 15.80 7.31
CA GLU A 81 6.57 15.98 7.98
C GLU A 81 6.48 15.78 9.48
N ALA A 82 5.40 16.27 10.11
CA ALA A 82 5.15 16.03 11.53
C ALA A 82 5.00 14.53 11.84
N ALA A 83 4.31 13.77 10.98
CA ALA A 83 4.19 12.32 11.13
C ALA A 83 5.56 11.63 11.10
N LEU A 84 6.40 11.98 10.11
CA LEU A 84 7.75 11.43 9.98
C LEU A 84 8.63 11.76 11.18
N GLU A 85 8.61 13.00 11.66
CA GLU A 85 9.34 13.41 12.86
C GLU A 85 8.98 12.49 14.04
N LYS A 86 7.68 12.23 14.28
CA LYS A 86 7.27 11.34 15.38
C LYS A 86 7.69 9.90 15.17
N TYR A 87 7.65 9.37 13.95
CA TYR A 87 8.12 8.01 13.68
C TYR A 87 9.65 7.87 13.85
N PHE A 88 10.43 8.89 13.47
CA PHE A 88 11.88 8.87 13.67
C PHE A 88 12.26 9.05 15.15
N GLU A 89 11.61 9.96 15.87
CA GLU A 89 11.76 10.09 17.33
C GLU A 89 11.42 8.77 18.04
N HIS A 90 10.38 8.08 17.57
CA HIS A 90 9.98 6.78 18.08
C HIS A 90 11.03 5.70 17.84
N GLY A 91 11.58 5.63 16.62
CA GLY A 91 12.64 4.68 16.24
C GLY A 91 13.92 4.87 17.05
N LEU A 92 14.25 6.11 17.43
CA LEU A 92 15.37 6.43 18.33
C LEU A 92 15.09 6.04 19.79
N ALA A 93 13.83 6.15 20.24
CA ALA A 93 13.42 5.80 21.60
C ALA A 93 13.30 4.28 21.83
N SER A 94 13.09 3.50 20.76
CA SER A 94 12.74 2.08 20.84
C SER A 94 13.74 1.22 20.08
N THR A 95 14.86 0.85 20.71
CA THR A 95 15.76 -0.21 20.20
C THR A 95 15.16 -1.60 20.49
N LEU A 96 13.99 -1.91 19.95
CA LEU A 96 13.39 -3.24 20.12
C LEU A 96 12.79 -3.71 18.79
N ARG A 97 13.68 -4.15 17.90
CA ARG A 97 13.33 -4.96 16.72
C ARG A 97 12.63 -6.27 17.10
N GLU A 98 12.70 -6.65 18.37
CA GLU A 98 12.07 -7.83 18.97
C GLU A 98 10.67 -7.55 19.55
N HIS A 99 10.18 -6.31 19.51
CA HIS A 99 8.84 -5.98 20.02
C HIS A 99 7.74 -6.50 19.09
N VAL A 100 6.68 -7.08 19.65
CA VAL A 100 5.54 -7.65 18.92
C VAL A 100 4.87 -6.66 17.96
N ASP A 101 4.92 -5.36 18.28
CA ASP A 101 4.32 -4.28 17.49
C ASP A 101 5.23 -3.72 16.38
N TRP A 102 6.48 -4.18 16.27
CA TRP A 102 7.42 -3.69 15.25
C TRP A 102 6.87 -3.77 13.80
N PRO A 103 6.18 -4.85 13.37
CA PRO A 103 5.65 -4.92 12.01
C PRO A 103 4.64 -3.83 11.66
N VAL A 104 3.80 -3.41 12.61
CA VAL A 104 2.81 -2.35 12.42
C VAL A 104 3.51 -1.00 12.31
N ARG A 105 4.50 -0.75 13.18
CA ARG A 105 5.31 0.47 13.16
C ARG A 105 6.10 0.63 11.87
N ALA A 106 6.75 -0.44 11.43
CA ALA A 106 7.49 -0.47 10.18
C ALA A 106 6.57 -0.18 8.99
N HIS A 107 5.33 -0.70 8.99
CA HIS A 107 4.35 -0.40 7.96
C HIS A 107 3.97 1.09 7.94
N ASN A 108 3.68 1.69 9.10
CA ASN A 108 3.28 3.09 9.18
C ASN A 108 4.40 4.02 8.70
N LEU A 109 5.64 3.84 9.21
CA LEU A 109 6.80 4.59 8.73
C LEU A 109 7.02 4.40 7.23
N ALA A 110 6.91 3.17 6.72
CA ALA A 110 7.08 2.90 5.30
C ALA A 110 6.03 3.60 4.44
N SER A 111 4.76 3.61 4.86
CA SER A 111 3.68 4.30 4.15
C SER A 111 3.92 5.80 4.12
N THR A 112 4.29 6.41 5.25
CA THR A 112 4.54 7.85 5.33
C THR A 112 5.77 8.26 4.50
N CYS A 113 6.83 7.47 4.50
CA CYS A 113 7.97 7.68 3.60
C CYS A 113 7.54 7.53 2.13
N TYR A 114 6.71 6.55 1.79
CA TYR A 114 6.23 6.39 0.43
C TYR A 114 5.41 7.59 -0.04
N ASP A 115 4.53 8.12 0.79
CA ASP A 115 3.74 9.31 0.47
C ASP A 115 4.64 10.54 0.27
N ARG A 116 5.67 10.71 1.11
CA ARG A 116 6.65 11.79 0.89
C ARG A 116 7.43 11.60 -0.40
N PHE A 117 7.86 10.37 -0.71
CA PHE A 117 8.49 10.05 -2.00
C PHE A 117 7.58 10.41 -3.19
N GLN A 118 6.28 10.11 -3.13
CA GLN A 118 5.34 10.48 -4.19
C GLN A 118 5.22 12.00 -4.36
N MET A 119 5.35 12.77 -3.28
CA MET A 119 5.31 14.23 -3.32
C MET A 119 6.61 14.87 -3.80
N THR A 120 7.76 14.37 -3.35
CA THR A 120 9.05 15.06 -3.50
C THR A 120 9.99 14.39 -4.52
N GLY A 121 9.76 13.11 -4.81
CA GLY A 121 10.67 12.27 -5.59
C GLY A 121 11.96 11.88 -4.84
N GLU A 122 12.04 12.12 -3.53
CA GLU A 122 13.25 11.84 -2.76
C GLU A 122 13.53 10.33 -2.65
N LYS A 123 14.58 9.88 -3.34
CA LYS A 123 14.97 8.45 -3.39
C LYS A 123 15.27 7.85 -2.01
N GLN A 124 15.71 8.67 -1.05
CA GLN A 124 16.02 8.21 0.31
C GLN A 124 14.76 7.73 1.05
N ASP A 125 13.60 8.30 0.76
CA ASP A 125 12.34 7.88 1.33
C ASP A 125 11.88 6.53 0.78
N LEU A 126 12.01 6.34 -0.54
CA LEU A 126 11.74 5.05 -1.17
C LEU A 126 12.68 3.96 -0.62
N ALA A 127 13.96 4.29 -0.38
CA ALA A 127 14.90 3.37 0.26
C ALA A 127 14.51 3.03 1.71
N THR A 128 14.05 4.03 2.48
CA THR A 128 13.59 3.83 3.86
C THR A 128 12.32 2.97 3.90
N CYS A 129 11.35 3.26 3.03
CA CYS A 129 10.15 2.46 2.83
C CYS A 129 10.49 0.99 2.53
N PHE A 130 11.40 0.77 1.57
CA PHE A 130 11.86 -0.58 1.21
C PHE A 130 12.46 -1.34 2.39
N GLN A 131 13.36 -0.71 3.16
CA GLN A 131 13.99 -1.34 4.32
C GLN A 131 12.97 -1.69 5.41
N CYS A 132 12.01 -0.81 5.67
CA CYS A 132 10.96 -1.06 6.66
C CYS A 132 10.08 -2.26 6.26
N TYR A 133 9.70 -2.37 4.98
CA TYR A 133 8.93 -3.52 4.50
C TYR A 133 9.70 -4.84 4.55
N LEU A 134 11.00 -4.83 4.25
CA LEU A 134 11.85 -6.02 4.40
C LEU A 134 11.96 -6.46 5.86
N GLN A 135 12.15 -5.52 6.78
CA GLN A 135 12.22 -5.82 8.21
C GLN A 135 10.89 -6.32 8.76
N ALA A 136 9.76 -5.73 8.32
CA ALA A 136 8.44 -6.23 8.67
C ALA A 136 8.23 -7.66 8.15
N LEU A 137 8.70 -7.96 6.93
CA LEU A 137 8.67 -9.29 6.33
C LEU A 137 9.44 -10.30 7.18
N ASP A 138 10.67 -9.99 7.58
CA ASP A 138 11.50 -10.84 8.41
C ASP A 138 10.86 -11.12 9.77
N ALA A 139 10.31 -10.09 10.41
CA ALA A 139 9.69 -10.19 11.74
C ALA A 139 8.34 -10.93 11.79
N THR A 140 7.75 -11.31 10.66
CA THR A 140 6.43 -11.96 10.65
C THR A 140 6.53 -13.44 10.32
N PRO A 141 6.03 -14.32 11.20
CA PRO A 141 6.11 -15.76 10.99
C PRO A 141 5.54 -16.23 9.65
N ASN A 142 6.11 -17.31 9.12
CA ASN A 142 5.56 -18.00 7.96
C ASN A 142 4.12 -18.45 8.25
N GLY A 143 3.21 -18.24 7.29
CA GLY A 143 1.79 -18.57 7.42
C GLY A 143 0.90 -17.48 8.06
N HIS A 144 1.48 -16.39 8.59
CA HIS A 144 0.67 -15.29 9.12
C HIS A 144 -0.06 -14.52 8.00
N PRO A 145 -1.36 -14.20 8.13
CA PRO A 145 -2.14 -13.53 7.08
C PRO A 145 -1.53 -12.21 6.57
N ALA A 146 -0.96 -11.39 7.47
CA ALA A 146 -0.30 -10.15 7.10
C ALA A 146 0.93 -10.35 6.18
N ARG A 147 1.52 -11.55 6.13
CA ARG A 147 2.64 -11.87 5.22
C ARG A 147 2.17 -11.95 3.76
N ALA A 148 0.90 -12.26 3.50
CA ALA A 148 0.34 -12.44 2.16
C ALA A 148 0.24 -11.14 1.35
N HIS A 149 0.18 -9.97 2.02
CA HIS A 149 0.05 -8.66 1.37
C HIS A 149 1.40 -8.01 1.03
N ARG A 150 2.50 -8.49 1.62
CA ARG A 150 3.81 -7.83 1.49
C ARG A 150 4.49 -7.97 0.13
N PRO A 151 4.38 -9.12 -0.58
CA PRO A 151 4.90 -9.20 -1.94
C PRO A 151 4.25 -8.16 -2.86
N ASP A 152 3.01 -7.73 -2.58
CA ASP A 152 2.35 -6.69 -3.37
C ASP A 152 3.07 -5.36 -3.26
N VAL A 153 3.30 -4.94 -2.01
CA VAL A 153 3.95 -3.67 -1.72
C VAL A 153 5.41 -3.68 -2.15
N LEU A 154 6.15 -4.76 -1.87
CA LEU A 154 7.53 -4.92 -2.33
C LEU A 154 7.62 -4.91 -3.85
N GLY A 155 6.69 -5.58 -4.54
CA GLY A 155 6.60 -5.56 -6.00
C GLY A 155 6.42 -4.15 -6.55
N GLY A 156 5.53 -3.36 -5.96
CA GLY A 156 5.34 -1.95 -6.30
C GLY A 156 6.60 -1.11 -6.10
N ILE A 157 7.26 -1.23 -4.94
CA ILE A 157 8.50 -0.50 -4.64
C ILE A 157 9.61 -0.86 -5.63
N TYR A 158 9.73 -2.12 -6.03
CA TYR A 158 10.70 -2.52 -7.05
C TYR A 158 10.39 -1.94 -8.44
N VAL A 159 9.11 -1.79 -8.80
CA VAL A 159 8.74 -1.07 -10.04
C VAL A 159 9.18 0.39 -9.95
N GLU A 160 8.90 1.08 -8.85
CA GLU A 160 9.33 2.47 -8.65
C GLU A 160 10.85 2.64 -8.74
N LYS A 161 11.62 1.77 -8.05
CA LYS A 161 13.08 1.76 -8.15
C LYS A 161 13.55 1.57 -9.59
N TYR A 162 12.91 0.67 -10.33
CA TYR A 162 13.21 0.45 -11.74
C TYR A 162 12.89 1.69 -12.60
N GLU A 163 11.78 2.39 -12.36
CA GLU A 163 11.47 3.63 -13.11
C GLU A 163 12.48 4.74 -12.82
N LEU A 164 13.02 4.82 -11.59
CA LEU A 164 14.00 5.82 -11.19
C LEU A 164 15.42 5.55 -11.72
N ASP A 165 15.85 4.29 -11.72
CA ASP A 165 17.25 3.92 -11.95
C ASP A 165 17.45 3.08 -13.23
N GLY A 166 16.38 2.57 -13.84
CA GLY A 166 16.42 1.73 -15.03
C GLY A 166 16.98 0.31 -14.79
N GLY A 167 17.17 -0.08 -13.53
CA GLY A 167 17.77 -1.34 -13.11
C GLY A 167 16.91 -2.56 -13.45
N VAL A 168 17.35 -3.38 -14.41
CA VAL A 168 16.63 -4.61 -14.81
C VAL A 168 16.47 -5.60 -13.65
N ALA A 169 17.39 -5.59 -12.68
CA ALA A 169 17.33 -6.44 -11.50
C ALA A 169 16.09 -6.13 -10.64
N ASP A 170 15.78 -4.85 -10.42
CA ASP A 170 14.59 -4.44 -9.67
C ASP A 170 13.31 -4.87 -10.39
N LEU A 171 13.25 -4.70 -11.72
CA LEU A 171 12.10 -5.14 -12.50
C LEU A 171 11.89 -6.67 -12.49
N ARG A 172 12.98 -7.45 -12.41
CA ARG A 172 12.91 -8.91 -12.21
C ARG A 172 12.42 -9.25 -10.81
N ALA A 173 12.89 -8.55 -9.79
CA ALA A 173 12.44 -8.73 -8.41
C ALA A 173 10.94 -8.39 -8.26
N ALA A 174 10.46 -7.30 -8.89
CA ALA A 174 9.04 -6.97 -8.95
C ALA A 174 8.20 -8.09 -9.56
N THR A 175 8.66 -8.63 -10.69
CA THR A 175 7.99 -9.72 -11.40
C THR A 175 7.90 -10.97 -10.54
N GLN A 176 8.98 -11.31 -9.82
CA GLN A 176 8.97 -12.45 -8.91
C GLN A 176 7.97 -12.24 -7.77
N CYS A 177 7.93 -11.04 -7.16
CA CYS A 177 6.98 -10.73 -6.11
C CYS A 177 5.52 -10.90 -6.58
N PHE A 178 5.17 -10.38 -7.76
CA PHE A 178 3.82 -10.53 -8.30
C PHE A 178 3.51 -11.97 -8.71
N GLN A 179 4.49 -12.73 -9.20
CA GLN A 179 4.32 -14.14 -9.52
C GLN A 179 4.01 -14.96 -8.26
N ASP A 180 4.75 -14.72 -7.17
CA ASP A 180 4.52 -15.39 -5.89
C ASP A 180 3.11 -15.10 -5.36
N MET A 181 2.60 -13.88 -5.56
CA MET A 181 1.23 -13.52 -5.19
C MET A 181 0.16 -14.25 -6.00
N VAL A 182 0.37 -14.43 -7.30
CA VAL A 182 -0.54 -15.17 -8.18
C VAL A 182 -0.51 -16.66 -7.84
N ASN A 183 0.67 -17.21 -7.52
CA ASN A 183 0.82 -18.60 -7.10
C ASN A 183 0.14 -18.87 -5.75
N ALA A 184 0.10 -17.86 -4.87
CA ALA A 184 -0.55 -17.95 -3.57
C ALA A 184 -2.08 -17.76 -3.62
N THR A 185 -2.69 -17.40 -4.76
CA THR A 185 -4.15 -17.33 -4.90
C THR A 185 -4.74 -18.52 -5.64
N THR A 186 -5.88 -19.01 -5.16
CA THR A 186 -6.72 -19.92 -5.93
C THR A 186 -7.50 -19.17 -7.01
N LEU A 187 -8.01 -19.90 -8.01
CA LEU A 187 -8.81 -19.32 -9.12
C LEU A 187 -10.07 -18.58 -8.63
N GLU A 188 -10.64 -19.01 -7.50
CA GLU A 188 -11.89 -18.49 -6.94
C GLU A 188 -11.70 -17.21 -6.12
N GLN A 189 -10.46 -16.83 -5.80
CA GLN A 189 -10.19 -15.65 -4.98
C GLN A 189 -10.39 -14.35 -5.79
N PRO A 190 -11.24 -13.41 -5.33
CA PRO A 190 -11.53 -12.16 -6.05
C PRO A 190 -10.29 -11.33 -6.41
N GLN A 191 -9.24 -11.42 -5.61
CA GLN A 191 -7.99 -10.67 -5.79
C GLN A 191 -7.11 -11.26 -6.91
N ARG A 192 -7.35 -12.49 -7.38
CA ARG A 192 -6.49 -13.12 -8.39
C ARG A 192 -6.37 -12.26 -9.65
N ALA A 193 -7.48 -11.71 -10.13
CA ALA A 193 -7.48 -10.90 -11.34
C ALA A 193 -6.67 -9.59 -11.19
N SER A 194 -6.68 -8.94 -10.02
CA SER A 194 -5.84 -7.74 -9.79
C SER A 194 -4.36 -8.08 -9.65
N ARG A 195 -4.03 -9.25 -9.08
CA ARG A 195 -2.65 -9.75 -8.99
C ARG A 195 -2.08 -10.12 -10.37
N LEU A 196 -2.86 -10.79 -11.19
CA LEU A 196 -2.52 -11.09 -12.59
C LEU A 196 -2.29 -9.82 -13.41
N GLN A 197 -3.11 -8.79 -13.20
CA GLN A 197 -2.92 -7.49 -13.84
C GLN A 197 -1.56 -6.88 -13.47
N LYS A 198 -1.16 -6.89 -12.19
CA LYS A 198 0.15 -6.38 -11.75
C LYS A 198 1.31 -7.16 -12.38
N LEU A 199 1.19 -8.49 -12.43
CA LEU A 199 2.17 -9.36 -13.09
C LEU A 199 2.26 -9.08 -14.60
N GLY A 200 1.12 -8.92 -15.27
CA GLY A 200 1.04 -8.58 -16.69
C GLY A 200 1.72 -7.26 -17.03
N VAL A 201 1.55 -6.23 -16.19
CA VAL A 201 2.24 -4.95 -16.32
C VAL A 201 3.76 -5.11 -16.16
N ALA A 202 4.20 -5.89 -15.17
CA ALA A 202 5.63 -6.13 -14.95
C ALA A 202 6.28 -6.83 -16.16
N TYR A 203 5.63 -7.86 -16.72
CA TYR A 203 6.08 -8.50 -17.96
C TYR A 203 6.07 -7.56 -19.16
N HIS A 204 5.08 -6.67 -19.25
CA HIS A 204 5.04 -5.66 -20.31
C HIS A 204 6.26 -4.73 -20.25
N LYS A 205 6.57 -4.21 -19.06
CA LYS A 205 7.77 -3.37 -18.83
C LYS A 205 9.05 -4.14 -19.15
N GLN A 206 9.13 -5.43 -18.78
CA GLN A 206 10.29 -6.27 -19.12
C GLN A 206 10.47 -6.44 -20.62
N HIS A 207 9.37 -6.62 -21.36
CA HIS A 207 9.42 -6.64 -22.83
C HIS A 207 9.91 -5.31 -23.39
N GLN A 208 9.38 -4.18 -22.91
CA GLN A 208 9.78 -2.85 -23.39
C GLN A 208 11.28 -2.60 -23.19
N ARG A 209 11.87 -3.14 -22.13
CA ARG A 209 13.31 -2.97 -21.84
C ARG A 209 14.23 -3.97 -22.47
N LEU A 210 13.81 -5.23 -22.57
CA LEU A 210 14.67 -6.33 -23.01
C LEU A 210 14.38 -6.75 -24.45
N GLY A 211 13.26 -6.32 -25.03
CA GLY A 211 12.82 -6.72 -26.37
C GLY A 211 12.37 -8.17 -26.49
N HIS A 212 12.41 -8.96 -25.42
CA HIS A 212 12.08 -10.38 -25.47
C HIS A 212 10.58 -10.59 -25.71
N MET A 213 10.22 -11.22 -26.83
CA MET A 213 8.82 -11.53 -27.17
C MET A 213 8.15 -12.47 -26.17
N LYS A 214 8.92 -13.32 -25.47
CA LYS A 214 8.41 -14.18 -24.40
C LYS A 214 7.70 -13.37 -23.31
N HIS A 215 8.29 -12.26 -22.86
CA HIS A 215 7.66 -11.42 -21.83
C HIS A 215 6.39 -10.74 -22.35
N LEU A 216 6.36 -10.37 -23.64
CA LEU A 216 5.14 -9.83 -24.25
C LEU A 216 4.00 -10.86 -24.25
N GLN A 217 4.31 -12.13 -24.57
CA GLN A 217 3.33 -13.19 -24.53
C GLN A 217 2.85 -13.47 -23.10
N MET A 218 3.76 -13.54 -22.12
CA MET A 218 3.38 -13.71 -20.71
C MET A 218 2.50 -12.56 -20.20
N SER A 219 2.76 -11.33 -20.66
CA SER A 219 1.92 -10.16 -20.37
C SER A 219 0.51 -10.33 -20.94
N LEU A 220 0.38 -10.76 -22.19
CA LEU A 220 -0.91 -11.05 -22.84
C LEU A 220 -1.69 -12.13 -22.09
N ASP A 221 -1.02 -13.22 -21.72
CA ASP A 221 -1.64 -14.35 -21.01
C ASP A 221 -2.19 -13.88 -19.66
N CYS A 222 -1.41 -13.10 -18.90
CA CYS A 222 -1.84 -12.52 -17.62
C CYS A 222 -3.06 -11.61 -17.77
N PHE A 223 -3.05 -10.70 -18.75
CA PHE A 223 -4.18 -9.77 -18.96
C PHE A 223 -5.43 -10.48 -19.48
N GLN A 224 -5.27 -11.51 -20.30
CA GLN A 224 -6.39 -12.33 -20.76
C GLN A 224 -7.01 -13.10 -19.60
N GLU A 225 -6.21 -13.79 -18.77
CA GLU A 225 -6.73 -14.51 -17.59
C GLU A 225 -7.39 -13.54 -16.60
N ALA A 226 -6.78 -12.37 -16.36
CA ALA A 226 -7.40 -11.35 -15.52
C ALA A 226 -8.76 -10.90 -16.06
N LEU A 227 -8.88 -10.69 -17.37
CA LEU A 227 -10.13 -10.30 -18.02
C LEU A 227 -11.19 -11.40 -17.96
N ASP A 228 -10.80 -12.67 -18.13
CA ASP A 228 -11.71 -13.81 -18.09
C ASP A 228 -12.27 -14.04 -16.68
N LEU A 229 -11.47 -13.78 -15.64
CA LEU A 229 -11.89 -13.83 -14.24
C LEU A 229 -12.74 -12.62 -13.81
N THR A 230 -12.92 -11.61 -14.66
CA THR A 230 -13.66 -10.39 -14.31
C THR A 230 -15.11 -10.48 -14.76
N PRO A 231 -16.11 -10.36 -13.85
CA PRO A 231 -17.52 -10.27 -14.26
C PRO A 231 -17.79 -9.13 -15.25
N LYS A 232 -18.77 -9.29 -16.14
CA LYS A 232 -19.05 -8.33 -17.22
C LYS A 232 -19.42 -6.93 -16.74
N ASP A 233 -20.04 -6.85 -15.58
CA ASP A 233 -20.53 -5.66 -14.89
C ASP A 233 -19.52 -5.08 -13.89
N HIS A 234 -18.36 -5.71 -13.72
CA HIS A 234 -17.36 -5.25 -12.75
C HIS A 234 -16.67 -3.95 -13.24
N PRO A 235 -16.55 -2.90 -12.39
CA PRO A 235 -15.99 -1.59 -12.79
C PRO A 235 -14.60 -1.66 -13.43
N ALA A 236 -13.71 -2.50 -12.89
CA ALA A 236 -12.34 -2.65 -13.41
C ALA A 236 -12.24 -3.42 -14.76
N ARG A 237 -13.36 -3.91 -15.34
CA ARG A 237 -13.32 -4.69 -16.59
C ARG A 237 -12.85 -3.88 -17.77
N GLY A 238 -13.34 -2.64 -17.91
CA GLY A 238 -12.91 -1.73 -18.98
C GLY A 238 -11.41 -1.51 -18.95
N TYR A 239 -10.86 -1.13 -17.80
CA TYR A 239 -9.41 -0.97 -17.61
C TYR A 239 -8.61 -2.21 -18.04
N ARG A 240 -9.04 -3.42 -17.65
CA ARG A 240 -8.37 -4.67 -18.04
C ARG A 240 -8.42 -4.92 -19.55
N MET A 241 -9.54 -4.61 -20.21
CA MET A 241 -9.64 -4.66 -21.68
C MET A 241 -8.68 -3.67 -22.34
N CYS A 242 -8.57 -2.45 -21.81
CA CYS A 242 -7.64 -1.45 -22.29
C CYS A 242 -6.18 -1.94 -22.22
N GLN A 243 -5.76 -2.47 -21.07
CA GLN A 243 -4.42 -3.03 -20.90
C GLN A 243 -4.12 -4.15 -21.91
N LEU A 244 -5.05 -5.10 -22.09
CA LEU A 244 -4.91 -6.16 -23.08
C LEU A 244 -4.81 -5.61 -24.52
N GLY A 245 -5.65 -4.63 -24.85
CA GLY A 245 -5.63 -3.96 -26.15
C GLY A 245 -4.30 -3.26 -26.45
N VAL A 246 -3.75 -2.53 -25.48
CA VAL A 246 -2.44 -1.87 -25.58
C VAL A 246 -1.32 -2.88 -25.85
N VAL A 247 -1.31 -4.00 -25.14
CA VAL A 247 -0.29 -5.03 -25.33
C VAL A 247 -0.43 -5.73 -26.69
N ARG A 248 -1.65 -5.96 -27.17
CA ARG A 248 -1.88 -6.49 -28.53
C ARG A 248 -1.44 -5.53 -29.63
N CYS A 249 -1.68 -4.23 -29.47
CA CYS A 249 -1.14 -3.21 -30.38
C CYS A 249 0.40 -3.26 -30.45
N LYS A 250 1.07 -3.53 -29.32
CA LYS A 250 2.53 -3.69 -29.29
C LYS A 250 2.98 -4.97 -30.00
N LYS A 251 2.24 -6.07 -29.83
CA LYS A 251 2.50 -7.32 -30.56
C LYS A 251 2.38 -7.13 -32.08
N PHE A 252 1.31 -6.46 -32.53
CA PHE A 252 1.15 -6.08 -33.94
C PHE A 252 2.34 -5.27 -34.46
N LYS A 253 2.79 -4.25 -33.73
CA LYS A 253 3.97 -3.45 -34.13
C LYS A 253 5.23 -4.30 -34.29
N GLY A 254 5.36 -5.40 -33.54
CA GLY A 254 6.51 -6.29 -33.60
C GLY A 254 6.44 -7.38 -34.69
N ASN A 255 5.25 -7.83 -35.09
CA ASN A 255 5.09 -8.97 -36.00
C ASN A 255 4.28 -8.66 -37.29
N GLY A 256 3.64 -7.50 -37.39
CA GLY A 256 2.77 -7.11 -38.51
C GLY A 256 1.46 -7.88 -38.62
N ASN A 257 1.08 -8.68 -37.61
CA ASN A 257 -0.11 -9.53 -37.66
C ASN A 257 -1.39 -8.70 -37.50
N ILE A 258 -2.15 -8.56 -38.58
CA ILE A 258 -3.40 -7.79 -38.63
C ILE A 258 -4.43 -8.31 -37.63
N ASP A 259 -4.45 -9.62 -37.35
CA ASP A 259 -5.39 -10.19 -36.38
C ASP A 259 -5.17 -9.63 -34.96
N ASP A 260 -3.92 -9.39 -34.59
CA ASP A 260 -3.58 -8.77 -33.30
C ASP A 260 -4.06 -7.31 -33.24
N LEU A 261 -3.97 -6.57 -34.35
CA LEU A 261 -4.49 -5.20 -34.44
C LEU A 261 -6.02 -5.17 -34.38
N SER A 262 -6.71 -6.02 -35.13
CA SER A 262 -8.17 -6.08 -35.13
C SER A 262 -8.71 -6.50 -33.75
N ALA A 263 -8.04 -7.43 -33.06
CA ALA A 263 -8.39 -7.79 -31.69
C ALA A 263 -8.15 -6.63 -30.71
N ALA A 264 -7.06 -5.87 -30.87
CA ALA A 264 -6.77 -4.71 -30.03
C ALA A 264 -7.83 -3.61 -30.18
N ILE A 265 -8.23 -3.28 -31.41
CA ILE A 265 -9.26 -2.26 -31.68
C ILE A 265 -10.57 -2.63 -30.99
N ARG A 266 -11.05 -3.87 -31.17
CA ARG A 266 -12.30 -4.32 -30.53
C ARG A 266 -12.25 -4.20 -29.01
N LEU A 267 -11.12 -4.56 -28.39
CA LEU A 267 -10.93 -4.45 -26.94
C LEU A 267 -10.97 -3.00 -26.46
N LEU A 268 -10.30 -2.10 -27.18
CA LEU A 268 -10.24 -0.68 -26.84
C LEU A 268 -11.60 0.00 -27.04
N GLU A 269 -12.30 -0.29 -28.13
CA GLU A 269 -13.66 0.22 -28.38
C GLU A 269 -14.64 -0.23 -27.29
N THR A 270 -14.60 -1.52 -26.93
CA THR A 270 -15.45 -2.06 -25.86
C THR A 270 -15.09 -1.46 -24.50
N SER A 271 -13.81 -1.22 -24.23
CA SER A 271 -13.35 -0.55 -23.00
C SER A 271 -13.96 0.84 -22.88
N ILE A 272 -13.94 1.65 -23.95
CA ILE A 272 -14.51 3.00 -23.94
C ILE A 272 -16.01 2.95 -23.68
N GLN A 273 -16.73 2.04 -24.32
CA GLN A 273 -18.19 1.89 -24.15
C GLN A 273 -18.61 1.43 -22.74
N THR A 274 -17.72 0.74 -22.02
CA THR A 274 -18.04 0.13 -20.72
C THR A 274 -17.45 0.88 -19.52
N THR A 275 -16.57 1.86 -19.77
CA THR A 275 -16.03 2.71 -18.70
C THR A 275 -17.05 3.82 -18.40
N PRO A 276 -17.54 3.98 -17.17
CA PRO A 276 -18.37 5.12 -16.81
C PRO A 276 -17.58 6.42 -16.97
N GLU A 277 -18.20 7.51 -17.46
CA GLU A 277 -17.57 8.84 -17.57
C GLU A 277 -17.00 9.36 -16.23
N SER A 278 -17.46 8.81 -15.11
CA SER A 278 -17.00 9.13 -13.75
C SER A 278 -15.73 8.37 -13.30
N HIS A 279 -15.16 7.49 -14.12
CA HIS A 279 -13.95 6.74 -13.74
C HIS A 279 -12.69 7.62 -13.92
N PRO A 280 -11.77 7.67 -12.95
CA PRO A 280 -10.53 8.48 -13.03
C PRO A 280 -9.63 8.17 -14.25
N ASP A 281 -9.83 7.01 -14.87
CA ASP A 281 -9.08 6.51 -16.04
C ASP A 281 -9.87 6.61 -17.35
N TYR A 282 -10.92 7.45 -17.43
CA TYR A 282 -11.61 7.74 -18.69
C TYR A 282 -10.67 8.56 -19.58
N VAL A 283 -9.92 7.87 -20.44
CA VAL A 283 -8.96 8.50 -21.36
C VAL A 283 -9.71 9.05 -22.57
N TYR A 284 -9.68 10.38 -22.74
CA TYR A 284 -10.09 11.08 -23.98
C TYR A 284 -9.19 10.74 -25.17
#